data_AF-A0A6S6RP33-F1
#
_entry.id   AF-A0A6S6RP33-F1
#
_cell.length_a   1.000
_cell.length_b   1.000
_cell.length_c   1.000
_cell.angle_alpha   90.00
_cell.angle_beta   90.00
_cell.angle_gamma   90.00
#
_symmetry.space_group_name_H-M   'P 1'
#
loop_
_entity.id
_entity.type
_entity.pdbx_description
1 polymer ?
#
loop_
_entity_poly.entity_id
_entity_poly.type
_entity_poly.pdbx_seq_one_letter_code
_entity_poly.pdbx_strand_id
1 'polypeptide(L)'
;MRLYISNNKEQLAIRFLNKTGDGFPYRAFIWVHGIDEAANIDSDKDFLTVGDILHDGMQHLAHLVIYDRYNLVKFNTATYFEYNAVENQIEVNSDTLPFKLAFQRVDGFRFDLILKNDD
;
A
#
# COMPACT_ATOMS: atom_id res chain seq x y z
N MET A 1 37.44 -9.70 -2.10
CA MET A 1 36.53 -8.99 -1.16
C MET A 1 35.23 -8.72 -1.89
N ARG A 2 34.18 -9.52 -1.66
CA ARG A 2 32.84 -9.23 -2.19
C ARG A 2 32.21 -8.20 -1.26
N LEU A 3 31.92 -7.00 -1.77
CA LEU A 3 31.07 -6.03 -1.08
C LEU A 3 29.68 -6.65 -1.00
N TYR A 4 29.25 -7.04 0.20
CA TYR A 4 27.83 -7.21 0.48
C TYR A 4 27.24 -5.81 0.48
N ILE A 5 26.54 -5.44 -0.59
CA ILE A 5 25.59 -4.33 -0.51
C ILE A 5 24.52 -4.84 0.43
N SER A 6 24.49 -4.37 1.68
CA SER A 6 23.34 -4.61 2.54
C SER A 6 22.13 -4.02 1.83
N ASN A 7 21.13 -4.83 1.52
CA ASN A 7 19.85 -4.32 1.03
C ASN A 7 19.31 -3.42 2.16
N ASN A 8 19.36 -2.10 1.96
CA ASN A 8 18.98 -1.11 2.97
C ASN A 8 17.53 -0.67 2.82
N LYS A 9 16.75 -1.46 2.07
CA LYS A 9 15.37 -1.21 1.72
C LYS A 9 14.67 -2.53 1.38
N GLU A 10 13.35 -2.53 1.55
CA GLU A 10 12.47 -3.62 1.14
C GLU A 10 11.39 -3.12 0.19
N GLN A 11 11.02 -3.98 -0.76
CA GLN A 11 9.99 -3.65 -1.74
C GLN A 11 8.60 -3.83 -1.15
N LEU A 12 7.88 -2.72 -0.98
CA LEU A 12 6.47 -2.73 -0.63
C LEU A 12 5.65 -3.18 -1.84
N ALA A 13 4.91 -4.27 -1.68
CA ALA A 13 4.01 -4.77 -2.70
C ALA A 13 2.57 -4.77 -2.19
N ILE A 14 1.66 -4.26 -3.01
CA ILE A 14 0.23 -4.12 -2.67
C ILE A 14 -0.63 -4.80 -3.72
N ARG A 15 -1.64 -5.52 -3.26
CA ARG A 15 -2.76 -5.98 -4.06
C ARG A 15 -4.03 -5.27 -3.60
N PHE A 16 -4.87 -4.84 -4.53
CA PHE A 16 -6.13 -4.19 -4.19
C PHE A 16 -7.29 -5.20 -4.27
N LEU A 17 -8.00 -5.41 -3.16
CA LEU A 17 -9.15 -6.32 -3.07
C LEU A 17 -10.45 -5.53 -2.95
N ASN A 18 -11.37 -5.75 -3.89
CA ASN A 18 -12.71 -5.18 -3.80
C ASN A 18 -13.64 -6.13 -3.01
N LYS A 19 -14.04 -5.72 -1.81
CA LYS A 19 -15.02 -6.42 -0.96
C LYS A 19 -16.31 -5.62 -0.75
N THR A 20 -16.67 -4.71 -1.66
CA THR A 20 -17.95 -3.98 -1.59
C THR A 20 -19.16 -4.86 -1.94
N GLY A 21 -18.97 -5.88 -2.78
CA GLY A 21 -20.06 -6.71 -3.29
C GLY A 21 -20.90 -6.06 -4.39
N ASP A 22 -20.55 -4.86 -4.85
CA ASP A 22 -21.28 -4.13 -5.90
C ASP A 22 -20.98 -4.61 -7.33
N GLY A 23 -19.95 -5.44 -7.49
CA GLY A 23 -19.52 -5.98 -8.79
C GLY A 23 -18.85 -4.96 -9.71
N PHE A 24 -18.52 -3.77 -9.22
CA PHE A 24 -17.86 -2.73 -10.02
C PHE A 24 -16.35 -2.73 -9.84
N PRO A 25 -15.58 -2.45 -10.90
CA PRO A 25 -14.14 -2.30 -10.78
C PRO A 25 -13.79 -1.00 -10.05
N TYR A 26 -12.74 -1.06 -9.24
CA TYR A 26 -12.13 0.10 -8.59
C TYR A 26 -10.64 0.16 -8.94
N ARG A 27 -10.04 1.34 -8.80
CA ARG A 27 -8.59 1.52 -8.96
C ARG A 27 -8.02 2.29 -7.78
N ALA A 28 -6.92 1.81 -7.23
CA ALA A 28 -6.10 2.54 -6.28
C ALA A 28 -4.94 3.23 -7.01
N PHE A 29 -4.74 4.51 -6.74
CA PHE A 29 -3.50 5.22 -7.01
C PHE A 29 -2.76 5.37 -5.69
N ILE A 30 -1.52 4.92 -5.63
CA ILE A 30 -0.68 5.06 -4.45
C ILE A 30 0.67 5.66 -4.82
N TRP A 31 1.12 6.59 -3.98
CA TRP A 31 2.43 7.20 -4.14
C TRP A 31 3.10 7.31 -2.78
N VAL A 32 4.23 6.63 -2.61
CA VAL A 32 5.05 6.71 -1.40
C VAL A 32 6.03 7.87 -1.56
N HIS A 33 5.96 8.85 -0.66
CA HIS A 33 6.75 10.07 -0.72
C HIS A 33 8.25 9.76 -0.59
N GLY A 34 9.07 10.38 -1.44
CA GLY A 34 10.51 10.10 -1.51
C GLY A 34 10.85 8.93 -2.44
N ILE A 35 9.87 8.39 -3.16
CA ILE A 35 10.04 7.31 -4.15
C ILE A 35 9.46 7.77 -5.49
N ASP A 36 10.23 7.53 -6.56
CA ASP A 36 10.06 8.23 -7.84
C ASP A 36 8.84 7.78 -8.66
N GLU A 37 8.22 6.63 -8.36
CA GLU A 37 7.12 6.08 -9.17
C GLU A 37 5.86 5.84 -8.34
N ALA A 38 4.79 6.54 -8.71
CA ALA A 38 3.45 6.25 -8.24
C ALA A 38 2.86 5.05 -9.01
N ALA A 39 2.07 4.26 -8.31
CA ALA A 39 1.47 3.04 -8.83
C ALA A 39 -0.05 3.19 -9.01
N ASN A 40 -0.56 2.63 -10.12
CA ASN A 40 -1.98 2.39 -10.31
C ASN A 40 -2.25 0.89 -10.17
N ILE A 41 -3.19 0.53 -9.31
CA ILE A 41 -3.52 -0.86 -8.96
C ILE A 41 -5.02 -1.06 -9.22
N ASP A 42 -5.34 -1.85 -10.23
CA ASP A 42 -6.73 -2.26 -10.48
C ASP A 42 -7.16 -3.30 -9.44
N SER A 43 -8.43 -3.24 -9.02
CA SER A 43 -8.96 -4.20 -8.05
C SER A 43 -8.96 -5.63 -8.60
N ASP A 44 -8.74 -6.58 -7.70
CA ASP A 44 -8.81 -8.03 -7.93
C ASP A 44 -7.78 -8.53 -8.98
N LYS A 45 -6.64 -7.82 -9.07
CA LYS A 45 -5.44 -8.22 -9.80
C LYS A 45 -4.35 -8.75 -8.86
N ASP A 46 -3.21 -9.11 -9.42
CA ASP A 46 -2.05 -9.56 -8.63
C ASP A 46 -1.35 -8.39 -7.91
N PHE A 47 -0.37 -8.69 -7.06
CA PHE A 47 0.44 -7.70 -6.39
C PHE A 47 1.22 -6.82 -7.37
N LEU A 48 1.31 -5.53 -7.04
CA LEU A 48 2.17 -4.57 -7.70
C LEU A 48 3.16 -4.00 -6.69
N THR A 49 4.43 -3.87 -7.08
CA THR A 49 5.41 -3.12 -6.29
C THR A 49 5.07 -1.63 -6.38
N VAL A 50 4.92 -0.99 -5.23
CA VAL A 50 4.46 0.41 -5.13
C VAL A 50 5.53 1.36 -4.58
N GLY A 51 6.67 0.80 -4.16
CA GLY A 51 7.80 1.55 -3.65
C GLY A 51 8.75 0.71 -2.82
N ASP A 52 9.83 1.35 -2.38
CA ASP A 52 10.85 0.81 -1.48
C ASP A 52 10.78 1.46 -0.09
N ILE A 53 10.67 0.68 0.98
CA ILE A 53 10.72 1.20 2.34
C ILE A 53 12.15 1.06 2.87
N LEU A 54 12.75 2.18 3.27
CA LEU A 54 14.13 2.21 3.75
C LEU A 54 14.26 1.65 5.17
N HIS A 55 15.41 1.05 5.48
CA HIS A 55 15.78 0.59 6.83
C HIS A 55 16.31 1.75 7.70
N ASP A 56 15.65 2.89 7.66
CA ASP A 56 16.07 4.12 8.35
C ASP A 56 15.32 4.38 9.67
N GLY A 57 14.36 3.51 10.01
CA GLY A 57 13.50 3.68 11.19
C GLY A 57 12.56 4.88 11.07
N MET A 58 12.35 5.39 9.86
CA MET A 58 11.43 6.49 9.59
C MET A 58 10.12 5.98 9.01
N GLN A 59 9.06 6.73 9.28
CA GLN A 59 7.77 6.55 8.62
C GLN A 59 7.77 7.21 7.25
N HIS A 60 7.46 6.41 6.23
CA HIS A 60 7.32 6.82 4.85
C HIS A 60 5.84 7.07 4.55
N LEU A 61 5.49 8.33 4.30
CA LEU A 61 4.12 8.74 3.95
C LEU A 61 3.73 8.15 2.59
N ALA A 62 2.58 7.49 2.52
CA ALA A 62 1.98 7.03 1.28
C ALA A 62 0.64 7.72 1.05
N HIS A 63 0.55 8.51 -0.02
CA HIS A 63 -0.70 9.10 -0.49
C HIS A 63 -1.51 8.06 -1.26
N LEU A 64 -2.80 7.95 -0.96
CA LEU A 64 -3.70 6.94 -1.50
C LEU A 64 -5.00 7.58 -2.00
N VAL A 65 -5.29 7.35 -3.29
CA VAL A 65 -6.54 7.79 -3.92
C VAL A 65 -7.26 6.58 -4.50
N ILE A 66 -8.54 6.41 -4.16
CA ILE A 66 -9.39 5.36 -4.71
C ILE A 66 -10.35 5.97 -5.71
N TYR A 67 -10.36 5.42 -6.92
CA TYR A 67 -11.27 5.78 -7.99
C TYR A 67 -12.35 4.72 -8.16
N ASP A 68 -13.58 5.16 -8.39
CA ASP A 68 -14.69 4.30 -8.79
C ASP A 68 -14.63 3.94 -10.30
N ARG A 69 -15.63 3.18 -10.75
CA ARG A 69 -15.77 2.76 -12.16
C ARG A 69 -15.85 3.90 -13.18
N TYR A 70 -16.16 5.12 -12.74
CA TYR A 70 -16.27 6.31 -13.57
C TYR A 70 -15.02 7.20 -13.48
N ASN A 71 -13.94 6.71 -12.85
CA ASN A 71 -12.76 7.50 -12.51
C ASN A 71 -13.04 8.69 -11.59
N LEU A 72 -14.12 8.64 -10.80
CA LEU A 72 -14.39 9.64 -9.77
C LEU A 72 -13.68 9.26 -8.48
N VAL A 73 -13.15 10.26 -7.77
CA VAL A 73 -12.48 10.06 -6.50
C VAL A 73 -13.51 9.64 -5.44
N LYS A 74 -13.38 8.42 -4.94
CA LYS A 74 -14.17 7.89 -3.83
C LYS A 74 -13.49 8.13 -2.48
N PHE A 75 -12.17 7.98 -2.43
CA PHE A 75 -11.35 8.31 -1.26
C PHE A 75 -10.08 9.04 -1.69
N ASN A 76 -9.66 9.99 -0.86
CA ASN A 76 -8.37 10.65 -0.95
C ASN A 76 -7.82 10.74 0.47
N THR A 77 -6.78 9.98 0.77
CA THR A 77 -6.23 9.81 2.12
C THR A 77 -4.73 9.54 2.06
N ALA A 78 -4.12 9.32 3.21
CA ALA A 78 -2.75 8.88 3.33
C ALA A 78 -2.60 7.85 4.46
N THR A 79 -1.52 7.10 4.41
CA THR A 79 -1.07 6.16 5.45
C THR A 79 0.45 6.26 5.60
N TYR A 80 1.02 5.55 6.56
CA TYR A 80 2.47 5.50 6.76
C TYR A 80 2.95 4.06 6.78
N PHE A 81 4.08 3.82 6.12
CA PHE A 81 4.79 2.55 6.17
C PHE A 81 6.15 2.74 6.84
N GLU A 82 6.60 1.76 7.60
CA GLU A 82 7.89 1.80 8.29
C GLU A 82 8.54 0.42 8.28
N TYR A 83 9.85 0.34 8.13
CA TYR A 83 10.54 -0.93 8.30
C TYR A 83 10.82 -1.23 9.78
N ASN A 84 10.25 -2.32 10.30
CA ASN A 84 10.54 -2.83 11.63
C ASN A 84 11.71 -3.83 11.56
N ALA A 85 12.89 -3.39 12.02
CA ALA A 85 14.11 -4.19 12.03
C ALA A 85 14.09 -5.36 13.02
N VAL A 86 13.25 -5.32 14.06
CA VAL A 86 13.14 -6.39 15.06
C VAL A 86 12.37 -7.57 14.49
N GLU A 87 11.24 -7.28 13.84
CA GLU A 87 10.36 -8.28 13.24
C GLU A 87 10.74 -8.60 11.77
N ASN A 88 11.71 -7.87 11.21
CA ASN A 88 12.16 -8.00 9.82
C ASN A 88 10.99 -7.90 8.82
N GLN A 89 10.17 -6.87 8.97
CA GLN A 89 8.94 -6.68 8.19
C GLN A 89 8.56 -5.21 8.08
N ILE A 90 7.76 -4.84 7.07
CA ILE A 90 7.20 -3.47 6.97
C ILE A 90 5.96 -3.37 7.85
N GLU A 91 5.78 -2.35 8.68
CA GLU A 91 4.53 -2.05 9.39
C GLU A 91 3.73 -0.97 8.65
N VAL A 92 2.42 -0.94 8.89
CA VAL A 92 1.51 0.08 8.35
C VAL A 92 0.72 0.74 9.46
N ASN A 93 0.76 2.08 9.53
CA ASN A 93 -0.12 2.84 10.40
C ASN A 93 -1.44 3.15 9.67
N SER A 94 -2.51 2.46 10.09
CA SER A 94 -3.83 2.57 9.47
C SER A 94 -4.77 3.57 10.16
N ASP A 95 -4.31 4.31 11.18
CA ASP A 95 -5.16 5.21 11.97
C ASP A 95 -5.74 6.37 11.14
N THR A 96 -5.10 6.72 10.04
CA THR A 96 -5.52 7.77 9.12
C THR A 96 -6.48 7.29 8.03
N LEU A 97 -6.73 5.98 7.94
CA LEU A 97 -7.57 5.42 6.89
C LEU A 97 -9.07 5.61 7.20
N PRO A 98 -9.88 5.95 6.19
CA PRO A 98 -11.33 5.81 6.29
C PRO A 98 -11.70 4.38 6.70
N PHE A 99 -12.74 4.21 7.51
CA PHE A 99 -13.15 2.89 8.05
C PHE A 99 -13.42 1.82 6.98
N LYS A 100 -13.71 2.25 5.75
CA LYS A 100 -13.97 1.40 4.57
C LYS A 100 -12.68 0.88 3.92
N LEU A 101 -11.52 1.40 4.30
CA LEU A 101 -10.22 0.99 3.82
C LEU A 101 -9.43 0.31 4.94
N ALA A 102 -8.69 -0.72 4.58
CA ALA A 102 -7.77 -1.37 5.50
C ALA A 102 -6.59 -1.94 4.72
N PHE A 103 -5.40 -1.88 5.32
CA PHE A 103 -4.29 -2.71 4.91
C PHE A 103 -4.25 -3.98 5.77
N GLN A 104 -4.12 -5.12 5.13
CA GLN A 104 -3.91 -6.41 5.78
C GLN A 104 -2.60 -7.00 5.27
N ARG A 105 -1.66 -7.27 6.17
CA ARG A 105 -0.42 -7.96 5.83
C ARG A 105 -0.72 -9.37 5.32
N VAL A 106 -0.07 -9.74 4.22
CA VAL A 106 -0.12 -11.08 3.63
C VAL A 106 1.17 -11.84 3.95
N ASP A 107 2.31 -11.22 3.70
CA ASP A 107 3.63 -11.67 4.13
C ASP A 107 4.51 -10.42 4.42
N GLY A 108 5.76 -10.62 4.85
CA GLY A 108 6.62 -9.59 5.45
C GLY A 108 6.56 -8.20 4.80
N PHE A 109 6.48 -8.13 3.47
CA PHE A 109 6.49 -6.88 2.69
C PHE A 109 5.28 -6.71 1.77
N ARG A 110 4.30 -7.62 1.85
CA ARG A 110 3.10 -7.63 0.99
C ARG A 110 1.84 -7.33 1.77
N PHE A 111 1.00 -6.47 1.20
CA PHE A 111 -0.27 -6.08 1.80
C PHE A 111 -1.43 -6.19 0.83
N ASP A 112 -2.56 -6.66 1.33
CA ASP A 112 -3.85 -6.44 0.71
C ASP A 112 -4.38 -5.07 1.15
N LEU A 113 -4.61 -4.16 0.20
CA LEU A 113 -5.48 -3.01 0.37
C LEU A 113 -6.92 -3.49 0.17
N ILE A 114 -7.79 -3.31 1.15
CA ILE A 114 -9.15 -3.84 1.13
C ILE A 114 -10.13 -2.67 1.11
N LEU A 115 -11.00 -2.61 0.11
CA LEU A 115 -12.18 -1.75 0.11
C LEU A 115 -13.41 -2.54 0.57
N LYS A 116 -14.02 -2.12 1.67
CA LYS A 116 -15.21 -2.76 2.27
C LYS A 116 -16.50 -2.07 1.84
N ASN A 117 -17.62 -2.77 2.01
CA ASN A 117 -18.94 -2.19 1.82
C ASN A 117 -19.30 -1.19 2.94
N ASP A 118 -20.32 -0.37 2.65
CA ASP A 118 -21.08 0.38 3.64
C ASP A 118 -22.11 -0.60 4.22
N ASP A 119 -21.87 -1.13 5.42
CA ASP A 119 -22.92 -1.87 6.13
C ASP A 119 -24.11 -0.95 6.47
#